data_AF-A0A399HWY2-F1
#
_entry.id   AF-A0A399HWY2-F1
#
_cell.length_a   1.000
_cell.length_b   1.000
_cell.length_c   1.000
_cell.angle_alpha   90.00
_cell.angle_beta   90.00
_cell.angle_gamma   90.00
#
_symmetry.space_group_name_H-M   'P 1'
#
loop_
_entity.id
_entity.type
_entity.pdbx_description
1 polymer ?
#
loop_
_entity_poly.entity_id
_entity_poly.type
_entity_poly.pdbx_seq_one_letter_code
_entity_poly.pdbx_strand_id
1 'polypeptide(L)'
;MSQEIMTFGKYKGESVEVLATDKKYAEWLLAQPWFKQEHLNIYTIVVNNFRHPVDTPEHNALQVKFLDPKYALKLAYLLKPDIFYWTPEKITEVLKSRLGDIKDIKHLEAIKNKINNLPDQQLLHISEPNLENKYDVSYSARYGIYLNFDYFMQNQEDIYSFSFNNNQFMNIALEIKPTIGDDFPSVLRQIKASMPITMEVYDNIVLKKTFYCLLVGEYTGVGASKEQFIQYFQSQKYNVIFVKDLESVLLPDYEEYFNCKEQV
;
A
#
# COMPACT_ATOMS: atom_id res chain seq x y z
N MET A 1 20.01 15.79 12.50
CA MET A 1 19.67 15.54 13.91
C MET A 1 19.58 16.89 14.61
N SER A 2 18.39 17.35 14.96
CA SER A 2 18.21 18.53 15.81
C SER A 2 17.73 18.05 17.18
N GLN A 3 18.61 18.06 18.17
CA GLN A 3 18.20 17.85 19.57
C GLN A 3 17.42 19.09 20.01
N GLU A 4 16.15 18.91 20.36
CA GLU A 4 15.33 20.00 20.89
C GLU A 4 15.89 20.39 22.27
N ILE A 5 16.11 21.69 22.47
CA ILE A 5 16.75 22.24 23.68
C ILE A 5 15.69 22.93 24.53
N MET A 6 15.78 22.76 25.84
CA MET A 6 14.98 23.50 26.81
C MET A 6 15.29 24.99 26.74
N THR A 7 14.30 25.81 26.37
CA THR A 7 14.48 27.27 26.22
C THR A 7 14.13 28.06 27.48
N PHE A 8 13.65 27.40 28.53
CA PHE A 8 13.15 28.00 29.77
C PHE A 8 13.35 27.08 30.99
N GLY A 9 13.11 27.62 32.19
CA GLY A 9 13.05 26.86 33.43
C GLY A 9 14.40 26.32 33.93
N LYS A 10 14.33 25.33 34.84
CA LYS A 10 15.46 24.75 35.60
C LYS A 10 16.58 24.19 34.71
N TYR A 11 16.23 23.63 33.56
CA TYR A 11 17.15 22.95 32.63
C TYR A 11 17.42 23.77 31.36
N LYS A 12 17.27 25.10 31.42
CA LYS A 12 17.45 25.97 30.25
C LYS A 12 18.84 25.79 29.63
N GLY A 13 18.88 25.51 28.32
CA GLY A 13 20.11 25.25 27.57
C GLY A 13 20.49 23.77 27.48
N GLU A 14 19.79 22.88 28.19
CA GLU A 14 20.00 21.43 28.13
C GLU A 14 19.02 20.75 27.16
N SER A 15 19.32 19.51 26.77
CA SER A 15 18.42 18.68 25.94
C SER A 15 17.10 18.41 26.67
N VAL A 16 15.98 18.40 25.93
CA VAL A 16 14.65 18.05 26.48
C VAL A 16 14.63 16.66 27.14
N GLU A 17 15.53 15.75 26.75
CA GLU A 17 15.66 14.41 27.34
C GLU A 17 16.00 14.42 28.84
N VAL A 18 16.61 15.51 29.36
CA VAL A 18 16.93 15.62 30.79
C VAL A 18 15.68 15.50 31.67
N LEU A 19 14.52 15.94 31.16
CA LEU A 19 13.24 15.85 31.85
C LEU A 19 12.81 14.38 32.11
N ALA A 20 13.31 13.40 31.35
CA ALA A 20 13.06 11.98 31.58
C ALA A 20 13.61 11.49 32.92
N THR A 21 14.65 12.16 33.41
CA THR A 21 15.33 11.83 34.68
C THR A 21 14.70 12.54 35.89
N ASP A 22 13.90 13.59 35.66
CA ASP A 22 13.22 14.37 36.72
C ASP A 22 11.70 14.38 36.50
N LYS A 23 11.06 13.24 36.80
CA LYS A 23 9.62 13.04 36.65
C LYS A 23 8.77 14.08 37.39
N LYS A 24 9.22 14.51 38.57
CA LYS A 24 8.49 15.52 39.37
C LYS A 24 8.45 16.87 38.67
N TYR A 25 9.56 17.27 38.05
CA TYR A 25 9.62 18.51 37.30
C TYR A 25 8.82 18.42 35.99
N ALA A 26 8.84 17.27 35.31
CA ALA A 26 8.01 17.02 34.13
C ALA A 26 6.50 17.09 34.45
N GLU A 27 6.05 16.45 35.53
CA GLU A 27 4.66 16.51 36.01
C GLU A 27 4.25 17.95 36.39
N TRP A 28 5.14 18.69 37.06
CA TRP A 28 4.91 20.08 37.40
C TRP A 28 4.74 20.95 36.15
N LEU A 29 5.56 20.75 35.11
CA LEU A 29 5.44 21.44 33.83
C LEU A 29 4.12 21.12 33.13
N LEU A 30 3.72 19.85 33.08
CA LEU A 30 2.46 19.42 32.45
C LEU A 30 1.22 20.05 33.10
N ALA A 31 1.29 20.38 34.39
CA ALA A 31 0.22 21.06 35.12
C ALA A 31 0.14 22.57 34.80
N GLN A 32 1.12 23.15 34.11
CA GLN A 32 1.14 24.57 33.80
C GLN A 32 0.38 24.89 32.49
N PRO A 33 -0.62 25.80 32.51
CA PRO A 33 -1.35 26.18 31.30
C PRO A 33 -0.45 26.80 30.21
N TRP A 34 0.54 27.60 30.61
CA TRP A 34 1.46 28.28 29.68
C TRP A 34 2.38 27.29 28.95
N PHE A 35 2.70 26.14 29.56
CA PHE A 35 3.65 25.19 28.96
C PHE A 35 3.12 24.60 27.64
N LYS A 36 1.83 24.25 27.59
CA LYS A 36 1.17 23.80 26.35
C LYS A 36 1.03 24.93 25.32
N GLN A 37 0.79 26.15 25.78
CA GLN A 37 0.51 27.31 24.93
C GLN A 37 1.77 27.87 24.26
N GLU A 38 2.86 27.96 25.01
CA GLU A 38 4.10 28.62 24.58
C GLU A 38 5.15 27.63 24.09
N HIS A 39 5.08 26.36 24.51
CA HIS A 39 6.11 25.35 24.23
C HIS A 39 5.52 24.01 23.76
N LEU A 40 4.62 24.07 22.77
CA LEU A 40 3.88 22.91 22.24
C LEU A 40 4.77 21.73 21.82
N ASN A 41 5.94 22.00 21.22
CA ASN A 41 6.87 20.96 20.77
C ASN A 41 7.41 20.16 21.97
N ILE A 42 7.91 20.85 22.99
CA ILE A 42 8.44 20.23 24.21
C ILE A 42 7.31 19.57 25.01
N TYR A 43 6.13 20.19 25.09
CA TYR A 43 4.94 19.61 25.70
C TYR A 43 4.59 18.25 25.07
N THR A 44 4.61 18.16 23.75
CA THR A 44 4.31 16.92 23.02
C THR A 44 5.34 15.83 23.31
N ILE A 45 6.64 16.17 23.38
CA ILE A 45 7.71 15.23 23.74
C ILE A 45 7.51 14.67 25.16
N VAL A 46 7.17 15.54 26.11
CA VAL A 46 6.96 15.15 27.52
C VAL A 46 5.71 14.28 27.68
N VAL A 47 4.59 14.65 27.05
CA VAL A 47 3.35 13.85 27.05
C VAL A 47 3.57 12.48 26.43
N ASN A 48 4.41 12.39 25.39
CA ASN A 48 4.78 11.14 24.74
C ASN A 48 5.90 10.37 25.47
N ASN A 49 6.15 10.66 26.75
CA ASN A 49 7.14 9.96 27.59
C ASN A 49 8.57 9.98 27.04
N PHE A 50 9.02 11.08 26.44
CA PHE A 50 10.36 11.19 25.82
C PHE A 50 10.62 10.16 24.74
N ARG A 51 9.55 9.52 24.23
CA ARG A 51 9.64 8.74 23.03
C ARG A 51 9.86 9.75 21.90
N HIS A 52 11.09 9.82 21.40
CA HIS A 52 11.27 9.93 19.94
C HIS A 52 10.34 8.90 19.29
N PRO A 53 9.85 9.08 18.05
CA PRO A 53 9.05 8.06 17.39
C PRO A 53 9.92 6.81 17.20
N VAL A 54 9.98 5.99 18.24
CA VAL A 54 10.44 4.62 18.25
C VAL A 54 9.17 3.86 18.06
N ASP A 55 9.09 3.16 16.92
CA ASP A 55 7.88 2.44 16.54
C ASP A 55 7.38 1.61 17.71
N THR A 56 6.14 1.88 18.10
CA THR A 56 5.51 1.19 19.23
C THR A 56 5.45 -0.31 18.91
N PRO A 57 5.61 -1.22 19.89
CA PRO A 57 5.49 -2.66 19.64
C PRO A 57 4.24 -3.05 18.85
N GLU A 58 3.14 -2.34 19.06
CA GLU A 58 1.87 -2.51 18.34
C GLU A 58 1.94 -2.12 16.85
N HIS A 59 2.74 -1.10 16.51
CA HIS A 59 2.99 -0.66 15.14
C HIS A 59 3.84 -1.70 14.39
N ASN A 60 4.96 -2.13 14.98
CA ASN A 60 5.82 -3.18 14.43
C ASN A 60 5.05 -4.49 14.24
N ALA A 61 4.20 -4.84 15.22
CA ALA A 61 3.35 -6.03 15.11
C ALA A 61 2.40 -5.96 13.91
N LEU A 62 1.86 -4.78 13.58
CA LEU A 62 1.01 -4.58 12.40
C LEU A 62 1.82 -4.61 11.10
N GLN A 63 3.03 -4.06 11.07
CA GLN A 63 3.92 -4.15 9.90
C GLN A 63 4.26 -5.60 9.57
N VAL A 64 4.65 -6.39 10.58
CA VAL A 64 5.04 -7.80 10.41
C VAL A 64 3.92 -8.66 9.82
N LYS A 65 2.64 -8.32 10.04
CA LYS A 65 1.51 -9.03 9.42
C LYS A 65 1.57 -9.01 7.90
N PHE A 66 2.16 -7.99 7.28
CA PHE A 66 2.27 -7.90 5.82
C PHE A 66 3.34 -8.83 5.23
N LEU A 67 4.14 -9.51 6.06
CA LEU A 67 4.98 -10.62 5.61
C LEU A 67 4.16 -11.84 5.21
N ASP A 68 2.89 -11.95 5.64
CA ASP A 68 1.95 -12.94 5.15
C ASP A 68 1.30 -12.46 3.84
N PRO A 69 1.55 -13.12 2.69
CA PRO A 69 0.97 -12.74 1.41
C PRO A 69 -0.57 -12.75 1.41
N LYS A 70 -1.21 -13.60 2.22
CA LYS A 70 -2.68 -13.63 2.32
C LYS A 70 -3.22 -12.38 3.02
N TYR A 71 -2.53 -11.90 4.05
CA TYR A 71 -2.91 -10.67 4.74
C TYR A 71 -2.76 -9.44 3.81
N ALA A 72 -1.66 -9.38 3.06
CA ALA A 72 -1.47 -8.40 2.00
C ALA A 72 -2.58 -8.48 0.92
N LEU A 73 -2.91 -9.68 0.45
CA LEU A 73 -3.95 -9.87 -0.56
C LEU A 73 -5.34 -9.41 -0.09
N LYS A 74 -5.70 -9.63 1.19
CA LYS A 74 -6.95 -9.09 1.77
C LYS A 74 -7.03 -7.57 1.65
N LEU A 75 -5.93 -6.87 1.89
CA LEU A 75 -5.91 -5.41 1.75
C LEU A 75 -6.05 -5.00 0.28
N ALA A 76 -5.33 -5.68 -0.62
CA ALA A 76 -5.45 -5.42 -2.06
C ALA A 76 -6.91 -5.61 -2.54
N TYR A 77 -7.58 -6.66 -2.08
CA TYR A 77 -8.98 -6.94 -2.37
C TYR A 77 -9.93 -5.86 -1.81
N LEU A 78 -9.73 -5.39 -0.56
CA LEU A 78 -10.53 -4.30 0.00
C LEU A 78 -10.41 -3.00 -0.81
N LEU A 79 -9.19 -2.68 -1.25
CA LEU A 79 -8.93 -1.47 -2.04
C LEU A 79 -9.44 -1.58 -3.47
N LYS A 80 -9.48 -2.80 -4.01
CA LYS A 80 -9.87 -3.10 -5.39
C LYS A 80 -10.57 -4.47 -5.47
N PRO A 81 -11.88 -4.54 -5.19
CA PRO A 81 -12.61 -5.82 -5.16
C PRO A 81 -12.62 -6.57 -6.50
N ASP A 82 -12.45 -5.87 -7.61
CA ASP A 82 -12.34 -6.44 -8.96
C ASP A 82 -10.92 -6.94 -9.30
N ILE A 83 -10.01 -7.04 -8.33
CA ILE A 83 -8.66 -7.58 -8.56
C ILE A 83 -8.70 -8.98 -9.18
N PHE A 84 -9.66 -9.82 -8.78
CA PHE A 84 -9.85 -11.18 -9.31
C PHE A 84 -10.68 -11.27 -10.60
N TYR A 85 -10.90 -10.15 -11.29
CA TYR A 85 -11.72 -10.12 -12.51
C TYR A 85 -11.22 -11.07 -13.61
N TRP A 86 -9.91 -11.27 -13.72
CA TRP A 86 -9.30 -12.11 -14.75
C TRP A 86 -9.17 -13.57 -14.29
N THR A 87 -10.30 -14.26 -14.14
CA THR A 87 -10.34 -15.71 -13.86
C THR A 87 -9.79 -16.52 -15.05
N PRO A 88 -9.40 -17.79 -14.84
CA PRO A 88 -8.99 -18.67 -15.94
C PRO A 88 -10.01 -18.72 -17.09
N GLU A 89 -11.30 -18.85 -16.79
CA GLU A 89 -12.36 -18.91 -17.80
C GLU A 89 -12.41 -17.63 -18.62
N LYS A 90 -12.31 -16.48 -17.96
CA LYS A 90 -12.35 -15.17 -18.61
C LYS A 90 -11.13 -14.96 -19.49
N ILE A 91 -9.95 -15.34 -18.99
CA ILE A 91 -8.71 -15.30 -19.76
C ILE A 91 -8.83 -16.17 -21.00
N THR A 92 -9.32 -17.41 -20.86
CA THR A 92 -9.51 -18.35 -21.97
C THR A 92 -10.49 -17.83 -23.02
N GLU A 93 -11.63 -17.28 -22.60
CA GLU A 93 -12.63 -16.67 -23.49
C GLU A 93 -11.98 -15.58 -24.37
N VAL A 94 -11.30 -14.63 -23.74
CA VAL A 94 -10.68 -13.50 -24.44
C VAL A 94 -9.50 -13.97 -25.29
N LEU A 95 -8.71 -14.94 -24.81
CA LEU A 95 -7.59 -15.50 -25.56
C LEU A 95 -8.07 -16.17 -26.85
N LYS A 96 -9.11 -17.02 -26.79
CA LYS A 96 -9.71 -17.67 -27.96
C LYS A 96 -10.24 -16.65 -28.97
N SER A 97 -10.93 -15.61 -28.51
CA SER A 97 -11.39 -14.52 -29.38
C SER A 97 -10.23 -13.84 -30.09
N ARG A 98 -9.17 -13.47 -29.36
CA ARG A 98 -7.98 -12.80 -29.92
C ARG A 98 -7.22 -13.65 -30.92
N LEU A 99 -7.17 -14.95 -30.70
CA LEU A 99 -6.58 -15.90 -31.65
C LEU A 99 -7.45 -16.08 -32.90
N GLY A 100 -8.78 -16.03 -32.76
CA GLY A 100 -9.72 -16.08 -33.89
C GLY A 100 -9.62 -14.87 -34.83
N ASP A 101 -9.15 -13.72 -34.33
CA ASP A 101 -8.93 -12.52 -35.15
C ASP A 101 -7.68 -12.64 -36.06
N ILE A 102 -6.81 -13.61 -35.83
CA ILE A 102 -5.58 -13.82 -36.61
C ILE A 102 -5.93 -14.56 -37.90
N LYS A 103 -5.84 -13.86 -39.03
CA LYS A 103 -6.20 -14.39 -40.36
C LYS A 103 -5.13 -15.27 -40.98
N ASP A 104 -3.87 -15.04 -40.63
CA ASP A 104 -2.75 -15.82 -41.14
C ASP A 104 -2.65 -17.15 -40.38
N ILE A 105 -2.85 -18.25 -41.09
CA ILE A 105 -2.86 -19.60 -40.52
C ILE A 105 -1.48 -19.97 -39.95
N LYS A 106 -0.39 -19.62 -40.62
CA LYS A 106 0.97 -19.91 -40.15
C LYS A 106 1.27 -19.12 -38.87
N HIS A 107 0.88 -17.86 -38.83
CA HIS A 107 0.99 -17.02 -37.64
C HIS A 107 0.21 -17.62 -36.46
N LEU A 108 -1.05 -18.00 -36.71
CA LEU A 108 -1.92 -18.58 -35.70
C LEU A 108 -1.31 -19.87 -35.13
N GLU A 109 -0.92 -20.81 -35.98
CA GLU A 109 -0.30 -22.08 -35.56
C GLU A 109 0.98 -21.85 -34.74
N ALA A 110 1.83 -20.90 -35.15
CA ALA A 110 3.04 -20.55 -34.42
C ALA A 110 2.73 -20.02 -33.00
N ILE A 111 1.73 -19.14 -32.85
CA ILE A 111 1.31 -18.64 -31.54
C ILE A 111 0.68 -19.74 -30.69
N LYS A 112 -0.22 -20.57 -31.26
CA LYS A 112 -0.85 -21.69 -30.56
C LYS A 112 0.21 -22.65 -30.00
N ASN A 113 1.20 -22.99 -30.82
CA ASN A 113 2.31 -23.85 -30.40
C ASN A 113 3.12 -23.21 -29.27
N LYS A 114 3.39 -21.90 -29.31
CA LYS A 114 4.06 -21.22 -28.19
C LYS A 114 3.23 -21.28 -26.91
N ILE A 115 1.94 -20.96 -26.97
CA ILE A 115 1.05 -20.97 -25.80
C ILE A 115 0.96 -22.37 -25.19
N ASN A 116 0.77 -23.41 -26.02
CA ASN A 116 0.64 -24.80 -25.55
C ASN A 116 1.95 -25.36 -24.95
N ASN A 117 3.09 -24.73 -25.22
CA ASN A 117 4.38 -25.11 -24.62
C ASN A 117 4.77 -24.23 -23.43
N LEU A 118 3.97 -23.21 -23.07
CA LEU A 118 4.23 -22.44 -21.87
C LEU A 118 4.02 -23.31 -20.63
N PRO A 119 4.84 -23.11 -19.57
CA PRO A 119 4.52 -23.63 -18.26
C PRO A 119 3.25 -22.96 -17.72
N ASP A 120 2.70 -23.51 -16.65
CA ASP A 120 1.59 -22.87 -15.94
C ASP A 120 1.99 -21.45 -15.53
N GLN A 121 1.12 -20.50 -15.86
CA GLN A 121 1.38 -19.09 -15.62
C GLN A 121 0.84 -18.71 -14.26
N GLN A 122 1.68 -18.09 -13.42
CA GLN A 122 1.24 -17.60 -12.13
C GLN A 122 0.26 -16.43 -12.31
N LEU A 123 -0.98 -16.61 -11.85
CA LEU A 123 -2.04 -15.61 -11.88
C LEU A 123 -1.84 -14.57 -10.79
N LEU A 124 -1.68 -15.04 -9.55
CA LEU A 124 -1.52 -14.19 -8.38
C LEU A 124 -0.04 -13.94 -8.11
N HIS A 125 0.35 -12.68 -8.07
CA HIS A 125 1.67 -12.26 -7.60
C HIS A 125 1.54 -11.15 -6.56
N ILE A 126 2.06 -11.40 -5.36
CA ILE A 126 2.28 -10.39 -4.32
C ILE A 126 3.78 -10.21 -4.20
N SER A 127 4.28 -8.98 -4.40
CA SER A 127 5.70 -8.71 -4.20
C SER A 127 6.05 -8.78 -2.72
N GLU A 128 7.33 -9.06 -2.42
CA GLU A 128 7.84 -8.89 -1.06
C GLU A 128 7.57 -7.47 -0.55
N PRO A 129 7.08 -7.31 0.69
CA PRO A 129 6.82 -6.00 1.24
C PRO A 129 8.12 -5.27 1.56
N ASN A 130 8.19 -4.02 1.16
CA ASN A 130 9.23 -3.10 1.60
C ASN A 130 8.76 -2.39 2.87
N LEU A 131 9.49 -2.61 3.96
CA LEU A 131 9.22 -2.03 5.28
C LEU A 131 10.16 -0.85 5.51
N GLU A 132 9.64 0.21 6.14
CA GLU A 132 10.42 1.39 6.57
C GLU A 132 11.18 2.15 5.47
N ASN A 133 10.89 1.88 4.20
CA ASN A 133 11.45 2.62 3.07
C ASN A 133 10.40 3.60 2.54
N LYS A 134 10.49 4.86 2.98
CA LYS A 134 9.57 5.97 2.66
C LYS A 134 8.14 5.83 3.23
N TYR A 135 7.66 4.60 3.41
CA TYR A 135 6.36 4.21 3.94
C TYR A 135 6.56 3.15 5.03
N ASP A 136 5.56 2.98 5.91
CA ASP A 136 5.63 1.91 6.92
C ASP A 136 5.63 0.54 6.26
N VAL A 137 4.79 0.38 5.23
CA VAL A 137 4.73 -0.81 4.38
C VAL A 137 4.42 -0.39 2.95
N SER A 138 5.08 -1.00 1.97
CA SER A 138 4.64 -0.92 0.57
C SER A 138 4.89 -2.22 -0.18
N TYR A 139 4.00 -2.55 -1.10
CA TYR A 139 4.10 -3.73 -1.94
C TYR A 139 3.22 -3.55 -3.19
N SER A 140 3.30 -4.51 -4.11
CA SER A 140 2.46 -4.59 -5.28
C SER A 140 1.68 -5.90 -5.30
N ALA A 141 0.47 -5.83 -5.84
CA ALA A 141 -0.38 -6.99 -6.06
C ALA A 141 -0.78 -7.03 -7.54
N ARG A 142 -0.74 -8.24 -8.11
CA ARG A 142 -1.16 -8.51 -9.48
C ARG A 142 -2.00 -9.77 -9.53
N TYR A 143 -3.11 -9.73 -10.27
CA TYR A 143 -3.87 -10.92 -10.63
C TYR A 143 -4.22 -10.95 -12.12
N GLY A 144 -3.94 -12.07 -12.78
CA GLY A 144 -4.13 -12.27 -14.22
C GLY A 144 -2.81 -12.56 -14.93
N ILE A 145 -2.82 -12.52 -16.27
CA ILE A 145 -1.65 -12.90 -17.06
C ILE A 145 -1.14 -11.79 -17.96
N TYR A 146 0.13 -11.91 -18.32
CA TYR A 146 0.77 -11.14 -19.37
C TYR A 146 1.52 -12.12 -20.26
N LEU A 147 1.10 -12.25 -21.51
CA LEU A 147 1.80 -13.02 -22.53
C LEU A 147 2.32 -12.03 -23.56
N ASN A 148 3.62 -12.09 -23.84
CA ASN A 148 4.19 -11.37 -24.95
C ASN A 148 5.11 -12.30 -25.74
N PHE A 149 4.80 -12.46 -27.02
CA PHE A 149 5.60 -13.20 -27.95
C PHE A 149 6.08 -12.24 -29.01
N ASP A 150 7.36 -11.89 -28.95
CA ASP A 150 8.04 -11.27 -30.07
C ASP A 150 8.74 -12.39 -30.87
N TYR A 151 8.60 -12.39 -32.18
CA TYR A 151 9.36 -13.23 -33.08
C TYR A 151 10.00 -12.35 -34.15
N PHE A 152 11.34 -12.29 -34.14
CA PHE A 152 12.12 -11.52 -35.11
C PHE A 152 12.70 -12.44 -36.19
N MET A 153 12.94 -11.84 -37.35
CA MET A 153 13.43 -12.53 -38.54
C MET A 153 14.82 -12.07 -38.94
N GLN A 154 15.72 -13.04 -39.09
CA GLN A 154 17.01 -12.94 -39.74
C GLN A 154 16.87 -13.65 -41.10
N ASN A 155 17.15 -12.98 -42.23
CA ASN A 155 17.19 -13.60 -43.57
C ASN A 155 15.85 -14.00 -44.26
N GLN A 156 14.83 -13.12 -44.31
CA GLN A 156 13.67 -13.21 -45.24
C GLN A 156 12.57 -14.31 -45.04
N GLU A 157 12.20 -14.63 -43.80
CA GLU A 157 10.86 -15.17 -43.45
C GLU A 157 10.13 -14.19 -42.50
N ASP A 158 8.93 -14.54 -42.01
CA ASP A 158 7.92 -13.62 -41.42
C ASP A 158 8.05 -13.30 -39.92
N ILE A 159 7.80 -12.03 -39.56
CA ILE A 159 7.78 -11.47 -38.19
C ILE A 159 6.37 -11.62 -37.60
N TYR A 160 6.28 -12.19 -36.40
CA TYR A 160 5.02 -12.41 -35.68
C TYR A 160 5.12 -11.83 -34.28
N SER A 161 4.17 -10.95 -33.91
CA SER A 161 4.08 -10.43 -32.54
C SER A 161 2.69 -10.66 -31.98
N PHE A 162 2.63 -11.11 -30.73
CA PHE A 162 1.38 -11.28 -30.00
C PHE A 162 1.56 -10.82 -28.56
N SER A 163 0.79 -9.81 -28.18
CA SER A 163 0.72 -9.32 -26.81
C SER A 163 -0.70 -9.50 -26.27
N PHE A 164 -0.78 -10.07 -25.07
CA PHE A 164 -2.00 -10.30 -24.30
C PHE A 164 -1.75 -9.86 -22.86
N ASN A 165 -2.20 -8.66 -22.53
CA ASN A 165 -2.04 -8.07 -21.21
C ASN A 165 -3.41 -7.93 -20.55
N ASN A 166 -3.78 -8.92 -19.74
CA ASN A 166 -5.04 -8.94 -19.02
C ASN A 166 -4.75 -9.30 -17.56
N ASN A 167 -4.24 -8.31 -16.84
CA ASN A 167 -4.05 -8.41 -15.39
C ASN A 167 -4.52 -7.12 -14.70
N GLN A 168 -4.91 -7.28 -13.45
CA GLN A 168 -5.13 -6.20 -12.51
C GLN A 168 -3.85 -5.99 -11.74
N PHE A 169 -3.14 -4.90 -11.98
CA PHE A 169 -1.96 -4.49 -11.22
C PHE A 169 -2.28 -3.30 -10.32
N MET A 170 -1.72 -3.30 -9.11
CA MET A 170 -1.79 -2.16 -8.20
C MET A 170 -0.54 -2.09 -7.31
N ASN A 171 -0.12 -0.87 -7.00
CA ASN A 171 0.84 -0.60 -5.94
C ASN A 171 0.09 -0.12 -4.71
N ILE A 172 0.57 -0.49 -3.54
CA ILE A 172 -0.05 -0.12 -2.27
C ILE A 172 1.05 0.46 -1.38
N ALA A 173 0.80 1.65 -0.83
CA ALA A 173 1.66 2.33 0.13
C ALA A 173 0.86 2.63 1.39
N LEU A 174 1.38 2.24 2.54
CA LEU A 174 0.70 2.32 3.83
C LEU A 174 1.43 3.21 4.83
N GLU A 175 0.64 3.99 5.55
CA GLU A 175 0.94 4.44 6.92
C GLU A 175 0.17 3.53 7.87
N ILE A 176 0.79 3.16 8.98
CA ILE A 176 0.17 2.42 10.06
C ILE A 176 0.07 3.32 11.28
N LYS A 177 -1.12 3.36 11.87
CA LYS A 177 -1.37 4.00 13.17
C LYS A 177 -2.18 3.05 14.05
N PRO A 178 -1.59 2.46 15.11
CA PRO A 178 -2.33 1.58 16.02
C PRO A 178 -3.56 2.26 16.61
N THR A 179 -3.47 3.55 16.91
CA THR A 179 -4.60 4.36 17.40
C THR A 179 -4.58 5.74 16.76
N ILE A 180 -5.76 6.29 16.46
CA ILE A 180 -5.94 7.67 15.98
C ILE A 180 -7.05 8.36 16.77
N GLY A 181 -6.76 9.57 17.28
CA GLY A 181 -7.72 10.43 17.96
C GLY A 181 -8.14 11.64 17.11
N ASP A 182 -8.59 12.70 17.77
CA ASP A 182 -9.03 13.96 17.13
C ASP A 182 -7.89 14.76 16.46
N ASP A 183 -6.64 14.36 16.69
CA ASP A 183 -5.45 14.92 16.05
C ASP A 183 -5.20 14.37 14.63
N PHE A 184 -6.13 13.59 14.08
CA PHE A 184 -6.08 13.05 12.73
C PHE A 184 -5.77 14.07 11.60
N PRO A 185 -6.12 15.37 11.69
CA PRO A 185 -5.69 16.33 10.67
C PRO A 185 -4.16 16.53 10.65
N SER A 186 -3.47 16.38 11.78
CA SER A 186 -2.01 16.41 11.86
C SER A 186 -1.40 15.15 11.27
N VAL A 187 -1.99 13.99 11.54
CA VAL A 187 -1.60 12.71 10.92
C VAL A 187 -1.71 12.79 9.41
N LEU A 188 -2.81 13.34 8.88
CA LEU A 188 -2.95 13.54 7.43
C LEU A 188 -1.86 14.46 6.87
N ARG A 189 -1.52 15.56 7.58
CA ARG A 189 -0.44 16.46 7.13
C ARG A 189 0.91 15.73 7.06
N GLN A 190 1.22 14.90 8.05
CA GLN A 190 2.41 14.05 8.04
C GLN A 190 2.38 13.08 6.86
N ILE A 191 1.27 12.37 6.65
CA ILE A 191 1.09 11.44 5.54
C ILE A 191 1.24 12.14 4.19
N LYS A 192 0.74 13.37 4.02
CA LYS A 192 0.93 14.12 2.77
C LYS A 192 2.38 14.49 2.51
N ALA A 193 3.18 14.68 3.57
CA ALA A 193 4.59 14.98 3.47
C ALA A 193 5.43 13.73 3.16
N SER A 194 5.15 12.60 3.82
CA SER A 194 5.87 11.33 3.59
C SER A 194 5.39 10.59 2.33
N MET A 195 4.10 10.66 2.06
CA MET A 195 3.38 9.97 0.97
C MET A 195 2.65 10.94 0.05
N PRO A 196 3.37 11.84 -0.66
CA PRO A 196 2.74 12.68 -1.64
C PRO A 196 2.13 11.81 -2.74
N ILE A 197 0.87 12.10 -3.09
CA ILE A 197 0.18 11.44 -4.19
C ILE A 197 0.86 11.88 -5.49
N THR A 198 1.58 10.95 -6.12
CA THR A 198 2.21 11.17 -7.41
C THR A 198 1.33 10.54 -8.48
N MET A 199 0.84 11.35 -9.43
CA MET A 199 0.25 10.81 -10.65
C MET A 199 1.37 10.59 -11.66
N GLU A 200 1.71 9.33 -11.93
CA GLU A 200 2.53 8.98 -13.10
C GLU A 200 1.62 8.99 -14.33
N VAL A 201 1.72 10.05 -15.13
CA VAL A 201 1.04 10.20 -16.42
C VAL A 201 2.06 10.01 -17.53
N TYR A 202 1.78 9.07 -18.44
CA TYR A 202 2.53 8.90 -19.68
C TYR A 202 1.54 8.91 -20.83
N ASP A 203 1.74 9.76 -21.83
CA ASP A 203 0.84 9.94 -22.97
C ASP A 203 -0.64 10.09 -22.58
N ASN A 204 -0.93 10.90 -21.54
CA ASN A 204 -2.28 11.12 -20.99
C ASN A 204 -2.97 9.86 -20.42
N ILE A 205 -2.22 8.79 -20.19
CA ILE A 205 -2.68 7.57 -19.55
C ILE A 205 -2.06 7.50 -18.15
N VAL A 206 -2.90 7.33 -17.13
CA VAL A 206 -2.45 7.07 -15.75
C VAL A 206 -1.90 5.64 -15.70
N LEU A 207 -0.58 5.47 -15.74
CA LEU A 207 0.06 4.16 -15.91
C LEU A 207 0.19 3.35 -14.62
N LYS A 208 0.28 4.00 -13.46
CA LYS A 208 0.39 3.31 -12.17
C LYS A 208 -0.65 3.82 -11.18
N LYS A 209 -1.59 2.95 -10.82
CA LYS A 209 -2.55 3.21 -9.74
C LYS A 209 -1.92 2.79 -8.42
N THR A 210 -1.20 3.72 -7.81
CA THR A 210 -0.77 3.58 -6.41
C THR A 210 -1.94 3.92 -5.49
N PHE A 211 -2.29 3.01 -4.60
CA PHE A 211 -3.25 3.22 -3.54
C PHE A 211 -2.50 3.65 -2.28
N TYR A 212 -2.76 4.87 -1.85
CA TYR A 212 -2.26 5.38 -0.58
C TYR A 212 -3.28 5.06 0.51
N CYS A 213 -2.83 4.41 1.56
CA CYS A 213 -3.69 3.88 2.61
C CYS A 213 -3.16 4.26 3.99
N LEU A 214 -4.08 4.59 4.88
CA LEU A 214 -3.87 4.67 6.31
C LEU A 214 -4.54 3.46 6.96
N LEU A 215 -3.73 2.57 7.53
CA LEU A 215 -4.21 1.42 8.30
C LEU A 215 -4.32 1.81 9.77
N VAL A 216 -5.53 1.72 10.31
CA VAL A 216 -5.86 2.16 11.66
C VAL A 216 -6.23 0.97 12.53
N GLY A 217 -5.60 0.81 13.70
CA GLY A 217 -6.04 -0.19 14.66
C GLY A 217 -7.37 0.21 15.29
N GLU A 218 -7.40 1.36 15.97
CA GLU A 218 -8.57 1.91 16.65
C GLU A 218 -8.73 3.42 16.44
N TYR A 219 -9.98 3.88 16.32
CA TYR A 219 -10.32 5.30 16.31
C TYR A 219 -10.92 5.71 17.65
N THR A 220 -10.31 6.70 18.31
CA THR A 220 -10.67 7.18 19.65
C THR A 220 -11.09 8.65 19.66
N GLY A 221 -11.25 9.27 18.49
CA GLY A 221 -11.72 10.65 18.36
C GLY A 221 -13.13 10.83 18.92
N VAL A 222 -13.35 11.98 19.56
CA VAL A 222 -14.65 12.37 20.14
C VAL A 222 -15.25 13.54 19.37
N GLY A 223 -14.41 14.38 18.77
CA GLY A 223 -14.82 15.57 18.01
C GLY A 223 -15.37 15.27 16.62
N ALA A 224 -15.07 14.11 16.05
CA ALA A 224 -15.66 13.62 14.80
C ALA A 224 -16.06 12.14 14.92
N SER A 225 -17.04 11.71 14.14
CA SER A 225 -17.37 10.28 14.05
C SER A 225 -16.33 9.52 13.23
N LYS A 226 -16.27 8.20 13.39
CA LYS A 226 -15.41 7.30 12.58
C LYS A 226 -15.67 7.51 11.07
N GLU A 227 -16.93 7.67 10.68
CA GLU A 227 -17.35 7.87 9.29
C GLU A 227 -16.88 9.23 8.77
N GLN A 228 -17.01 10.29 9.57
CA GLN A 228 -16.50 11.62 9.21
C GLN A 228 -14.98 11.62 9.05
N PHE A 229 -14.26 10.93 9.94
CA PHE A 229 -12.82 10.70 9.83
C PHE A 229 -12.44 10.00 8.51
N ILE A 230 -13.13 8.90 8.16
CA ILE A 230 -12.90 8.18 6.89
C ILE A 230 -13.17 9.10 5.70
N GLN A 231 -14.31 9.78 5.67
CA GLN A 231 -14.69 10.70 4.59
C GLN A 231 -13.68 11.84 4.43
N TYR A 232 -13.16 12.37 5.54
CA TYR A 232 -12.16 13.42 5.53
C TYR A 232 -10.89 12.98 4.78
N PHE A 233 -10.34 11.81 5.08
CA PHE A 233 -9.17 11.27 4.37
C PHE A 233 -9.47 10.92 2.90
N GLN A 234 -10.64 10.34 2.63
CA GLN A 234 -11.07 9.99 1.26
C GLN A 234 -11.23 11.22 0.37
N SER A 235 -11.71 12.35 0.93
CA SER A 235 -11.76 13.63 0.22
C SER A 235 -10.39 14.09 -0.28
N GLN A 236 -9.33 13.62 0.37
CA GLN A 236 -7.92 13.90 0.07
C GLN A 236 -7.25 12.76 -0.70
N LYS A 237 -8.03 11.77 -1.18
CA LYS A 237 -7.60 10.60 -1.95
C LYS A 237 -6.74 9.59 -1.19
N TYR A 238 -6.77 9.61 0.14
CA TYR A 238 -6.20 8.55 0.98
C TYR A 238 -7.30 7.59 1.41
N ASN A 239 -7.04 6.30 1.30
CA ASN A 239 -7.94 5.26 1.81
C ASN A 239 -7.69 5.08 3.30
N VAL A 240 -8.75 4.85 4.06
CA VAL A 240 -8.65 4.50 5.48
C VAL A 240 -9.21 3.10 5.64
N ILE A 241 -8.40 2.19 6.16
CA ILE A 241 -8.80 0.81 6.41
C ILE A 241 -8.55 0.52 7.89
N PHE A 242 -9.50 -0.13 8.55
CA PHE A 242 -9.30 -0.57 9.92
C PHE A 242 -8.78 -2.00 9.96
N VAL A 243 -7.92 -2.30 10.94
CA VAL A 243 -7.35 -3.64 11.13
C VAL A 243 -8.45 -4.69 11.29
N LYS A 244 -9.50 -4.38 12.05
CA LYS A 244 -10.66 -5.28 12.22
C LYS A 244 -11.35 -5.60 10.90
N ASP A 245 -11.54 -4.58 10.05
CA ASP A 245 -12.18 -4.74 8.75
C ASP A 245 -11.30 -5.65 7.88
N LEU A 246 -9.99 -5.39 7.83
CA LEU A 246 -9.01 -6.19 7.09
C LEU A 246 -8.95 -7.66 7.56
N GLU A 247 -8.94 -7.90 8.87
CA GLU A 247 -8.90 -9.26 9.44
C GLU A 247 -10.18 -10.05 9.10
N SER A 248 -11.33 -9.37 9.10
CA SER A 248 -12.63 -9.97 8.82
C SER A 248 -12.90 -10.29 7.35
N VAL A 249 -12.07 -9.79 6.43
CA VAL A 249 -12.23 -10.03 4.99
C VAL A 249 -12.11 -11.51 4.68
N LEU A 250 -13.11 -12.00 3.94
CA LEU A 250 -13.08 -13.27 3.24
C LEU A 250 -12.69 -12.99 1.80
N LEU A 251 -11.60 -13.61 1.36
CA LEU A 251 -11.22 -13.59 -0.05
C LEU A 251 -12.19 -14.52 -0.81
N PRO A 252 -12.57 -14.18 -2.06
CA PRO A 252 -13.25 -15.13 -2.93
C PRO A 252 -12.33 -16.32 -3.21
N ASP A 253 -12.90 -17.40 -3.75
CA ASP A 253 -12.09 -18.44 -4.37
C ASP A 253 -11.34 -17.86 -5.57
N TYR A 254 -10.07 -18.22 -5.72
CA TYR A 254 -9.22 -17.79 -6.83
C TYR A 254 -8.19 -18.86 -7.14
N GLU A 255 -7.78 -18.92 -8.40
CA GLU A 255 -6.71 -19.79 -8.87
C GLU A 255 -5.37 -19.05 -8.81
N GLU A 256 -4.34 -19.72 -8.30
CA GLU A 256 -2.99 -19.15 -8.27
C GLU A 256 -2.26 -19.32 -9.61
N TYR A 257 -2.72 -20.25 -10.45
CA TYR A 257 -2.08 -20.63 -11.70
C TYR A 257 -3.09 -20.79 -12.84
N PHE A 258 -2.66 -20.43 -14.04
CA PHE A 258 -3.38 -20.61 -15.29
C PHE A 258 -2.64 -21.63 -16.17
N ASN A 259 -3.30 -22.74 -16.47
CA ASN A 259 -2.76 -23.76 -17.38
C ASN A 259 -3.05 -23.34 -18.82
N CYS A 260 -2.01 -23.01 -19.58
CA CYS A 260 -2.12 -22.58 -20.98
C CYS A 260 -2.41 -23.73 -21.96
N LYS A 261 -2.08 -24.98 -21.61
CA LYS A 261 -2.00 -26.11 -22.56
C LYS A 261 -3.35 -26.62 -23.07
N GLU A 262 -4.41 -26.36 -22.32
CA GLU A 262 -5.76 -26.85 -22.63
C GLU A 262 -6.68 -25.76 -23.20
N GLN A 263 -6.14 -24.56 -23.46
CA GLN A 263 -6.94 -23.36 -23.64
C GLN A 263 -7.01 -22.86 -25.10
N VAL A 264 -6.21 -23.42 -26.01
CA VAL A 264 -5.95 -22.86 -27.34
C VAL A 264 -6.04 -23.87 -28.49
#